data_AF-A0A535P466-F1
#
_entry.id   AF-A0A535P466-F1
#
_cell.length_a   1.000
_cell.length_b   1.000
_cell.length_c   1.000
_cell.angle_alpha   90.00
_cell.angle_beta   90.00
_cell.angle_gamma   90.00
#
_symmetry.space_group_name_H-M   'P 1'
#
loop_
_entity.id
_entity.type
_entity.pdbx_description
1 polymer ?
#
loop_
_entity_poly.entity_id
_entity_poly.type
_entity_poly.pdbx_seq_one_letter_code
_entity_poly.pdbx_strand_id
1 'polypeptide(L)'
;MSSDSSSGRPSTVMAHTPCSVRRFRGCTIGRGAVAPTAPTYNPAMADEQRMSGPVTAVPRGRVFRRSADPSPPVAVRAEGSTIWDGSGRAYLDGAGGALVVNVGHGRRSIAEAMAEQAGRIAYAHGTAFTTEPLETYAAAIGPHLPVDDPAIYPVSGGSEATETALKLARAYHLARGETERLIVISRWGSYHGNTLGALDVSGRRPLRRPYEGWLGRFRHVSAAYPYRAGEPHANALGEADELATELERTIEAAEPDTVAAFVAEPIVGATLGGTVTGRRSPTSAGGSGCSSSRTR
;
A
#
# COMPACT_ATOMS: atom_id res chain seq x y z
N MET A 1 -61.39 -2.95 -38.48
CA MET A 1 -60.00 -2.58 -38.81
C MET A 1 -59.13 -3.29 -37.77
N SER A 2 -58.91 -4.62 -37.84
CA SER A 2 -58.16 -5.37 -38.88
C SER A 2 -56.77 -4.75 -39.05
N SER A 3 -55.61 -5.38 -38.84
CA SER A 3 -55.14 -6.78 -38.76
C SER A 3 -53.70 -6.71 -38.22
N ASP A 4 -53.26 -7.45 -37.21
CA ASP A 4 -52.72 -8.82 -37.18
C ASP A 4 -51.45 -9.14 -38.03
N SER A 5 -50.57 -9.91 -37.38
CA SER A 5 -49.58 -10.89 -37.89
C SER A 5 -48.09 -10.54 -38.15
N SER A 6 -47.26 -10.99 -37.19
CA SER A 6 -46.27 -12.10 -37.32
C SER A 6 -44.86 -11.94 -37.93
N SER A 7 -43.94 -12.66 -37.27
CA SER A 7 -42.68 -13.27 -37.76
C SER A 7 -41.47 -12.33 -37.94
N GLY A 8 -40.22 -12.68 -37.60
CA GLY A 8 -39.63 -13.92 -37.11
C GLY A 8 -38.20 -13.66 -36.65
N ARG A 9 -37.72 -14.49 -35.73
CA ARG A 9 -36.31 -14.57 -35.32
C ARG A 9 -35.45 -15.12 -36.47
N PRO A 10 -34.15 -14.78 -36.50
CA PRO A 10 -33.14 -15.76 -36.86
C PRO A 10 -32.28 -16.08 -35.64
N SER A 11 -32.38 -17.33 -35.21
CA SER A 11 -31.35 -18.05 -34.50
C SER A 11 -30.15 -18.25 -35.42
N THR A 12 -28.96 -17.83 -34.99
CA THR A 12 -27.71 -18.35 -35.57
C THR A 12 -26.87 -18.91 -34.44
N VAL A 13 -26.90 -20.24 -34.37
CA VAL A 13 -25.99 -21.10 -33.62
C VAL A 13 -24.60 -20.92 -34.22
N MET A 14 -23.66 -20.35 -33.47
CA MET A 14 -22.24 -20.51 -33.79
C MET A 14 -21.68 -21.68 -32.98
N ALA A 15 -21.16 -22.63 -33.74
CA ALA A 15 -20.63 -23.90 -33.30
C ALA A 15 -19.39 -23.72 -32.41
N HIS A 16 -19.36 -24.50 -31.33
CA HIS A 16 -18.16 -24.78 -30.58
C HIS A 16 -17.10 -25.38 -31.50
N THR A 17 -15.95 -24.71 -31.62
CA THR A 17 -14.73 -25.31 -32.15
C THR A 17 -13.81 -25.62 -30.97
N PRO A 18 -13.42 -26.89 -30.75
CA PRO A 18 -12.56 -27.25 -29.62
C PRO A 18 -11.13 -26.76 -29.87
N CYS A 19 -10.59 -26.00 -28.92
CA CYS A 19 -9.19 -25.59 -28.90
C CYS A 19 -8.31 -26.84 -28.71
N SER A 20 -7.64 -27.27 -29.78
CA SER A 20 -6.71 -28.39 -29.76
C SER A 20 -5.46 -28.00 -28.98
N VAL A 21 -5.29 -28.55 -27.78
CA VAL A 21 -4.05 -28.46 -27.00
C VAL A 21 -2.97 -29.26 -27.73
N ARG A 22 -2.04 -28.57 -28.40
CA ARG A 22 -0.82 -29.18 -28.91
C ARG A 22 0.04 -29.65 -27.75
N ARG A 23 0.19 -30.98 -27.62
CA ARG A 23 1.17 -31.63 -26.75
C ARG A 23 2.58 -31.24 -27.20
N PHE A 24 3.29 -30.48 -26.38
CA PHE A 24 4.76 -30.48 -26.43
C PHE A 24 5.26 -31.77 -25.78
N ARG A 25 5.91 -32.61 -26.58
CA ARG A 25 6.68 -33.78 -26.10
C ARG A 25 8.11 -33.32 -25.79
N GLY A 26 8.61 -33.76 -24.63
CA GLY A 26 10.03 -34.08 -24.47
C GLY A 26 10.87 -33.06 -23.71
N CYS A 27 10.87 -33.14 -22.38
CA CYS A 27 12.08 -32.92 -21.60
C CYS A 27 12.03 -33.82 -20.36
N THR A 28 12.77 -34.93 -20.40
CA THR A 28 13.00 -35.83 -19.28
C THR A 28 14.09 -35.23 -18.39
N ILE A 29 13.69 -34.70 -17.24
CA ILE A 29 14.62 -34.37 -16.15
C ILE A 29 14.51 -35.47 -15.09
N GLY A 30 15.67 -36.00 -14.71
CA GLY A 30 15.85 -37.20 -13.91
C GLY A 30 15.15 -37.18 -12.56
N ARG A 31 14.65 -38.35 -12.17
CA ARG A 31 14.10 -38.64 -10.85
C ARG A 31 15.21 -38.56 -9.79
N GLY A 32 15.20 -37.48 -9.04
CA GLY A 32 15.95 -37.31 -7.79
C GLY A 32 15.10 -36.52 -6.80
N ALA A 33 13.91 -37.02 -6.48
CA ALA A 33 12.99 -36.38 -5.54
C ALA A 33 13.38 -36.75 -4.11
N VAL A 34 14.00 -35.81 -3.39
CA VAL A 34 13.90 -35.76 -1.93
C VAL A 34 12.80 -34.76 -1.63
N ALA A 35 11.62 -35.25 -1.26
CA ALA A 35 10.53 -34.40 -0.83
C ALA A 35 10.92 -33.66 0.46
N PRO A 36 10.69 -32.34 0.58
CA PRO A 36 10.84 -31.67 1.87
C PRO A 36 9.75 -32.22 2.80
N THR A 37 10.16 -32.95 3.84
CA THR A 37 9.26 -33.36 4.91
C THR A 37 8.73 -32.11 5.59
N ALA A 38 7.43 -31.85 5.46
CA ALA A 38 6.74 -30.88 6.29
C ALA A 38 7.00 -31.23 7.76
N PRO A 39 7.31 -30.26 8.64
CA PRO A 39 7.45 -30.54 10.06
C PRO A 39 6.12 -31.11 10.55
N THR A 40 6.14 -32.39 10.95
CA THR A 40 5.02 -33.05 11.60
C THR A 40 4.76 -32.33 12.92
N TYR A 41 3.62 -31.64 12.99
CA TYR A 41 3.09 -31.07 14.22
C TYR A 41 2.98 -32.19 15.26
N ASN A 42 3.81 -32.12 16.30
CA ASN A 42 3.76 -33.05 17.42
C ASN A 42 2.86 -32.45 18.53
N PRO A 43 1.61 -32.94 18.69
CA PRO A 43 0.71 -32.41 19.70
C PRO A 43 1.18 -32.66 21.14
N ALA A 44 2.15 -33.57 21.36
CA ALA A 44 2.64 -33.93 22.68
C ALA A 44 3.72 -32.99 23.24
N MET A 45 4.24 -32.03 22.46
CA MET A 45 5.14 -30.98 22.97
C MET A 45 4.43 -29.65 23.29
N ALA A 46 3.13 -29.56 23.01
CA ALA A 46 2.33 -28.37 23.29
C ALA A 46 1.79 -28.30 24.72
N ASP A 47 2.01 -29.34 25.54
CA ASP A 47 1.24 -29.57 26.77
C ASP A 47 1.93 -29.16 28.09
N GLU A 48 3.18 -28.70 28.08
CA GLU A 48 3.91 -28.40 29.34
C GLU A 48 4.07 -26.91 29.70
N GLN A 49 3.45 -25.98 28.98
CA GLN A 49 3.33 -24.59 29.44
C GLN A 49 1.90 -24.05 29.28
N ARG A 50 0.94 -24.80 29.81
CA ARG A 50 -0.40 -24.29 30.06
C ARG A 50 -0.30 -23.28 31.21
N MET A 51 -0.10 -22.01 30.89
CA MET A 51 -0.31 -20.89 31.81
C MET A 51 -1.81 -20.83 32.14
N SER A 52 -2.26 -21.76 32.98
CA SER A 52 -3.65 -21.88 33.43
C SER A 52 -3.92 -20.90 34.56
N GLY A 53 -4.07 -19.63 34.20
CA GLY A 53 -4.73 -18.63 35.03
C GLY A 53 -5.74 -17.89 34.17
N PRO A 54 -6.94 -17.57 34.65
CA PRO A 54 -7.86 -16.71 33.91
C PRO A 54 -7.19 -15.33 33.75
N VAL A 55 -6.79 -14.98 32.53
CA VAL A 55 -6.37 -13.61 32.24
C VAL A 55 -7.64 -12.76 32.34
N THR A 56 -7.71 -11.99 33.43
CA THR A 56 -8.83 -11.15 33.81
C THR A 56 -9.20 -10.19 32.69
N ALA A 57 -10.51 -9.94 32.55
CA ALA A 57 -11.04 -8.89 31.69
C ALA A 57 -10.23 -7.61 31.86
N VAL A 58 -9.93 -6.90 30.75
CA VAL A 58 -9.18 -5.63 30.78
C VAL A 58 -9.72 -4.77 31.91
N PRO A 59 -8.93 -4.48 32.97
CA PRO A 59 -9.35 -3.54 34.00
C PRO A 59 -9.82 -2.27 33.28
N ARG A 60 -10.83 -1.53 33.77
CA ARG A 60 -11.24 -0.25 33.16
C ARG A 60 -10.01 0.65 32.99
N GLY A 61 -9.38 0.56 31.83
CA GLY A 61 -8.06 1.07 31.58
C GLY A 61 -8.15 2.54 31.24
N ARG A 62 -7.04 3.27 31.40
CA ARG A 62 -6.95 4.69 31.03
C ARG A 62 -6.70 4.90 29.53
N VAL A 63 -6.90 3.86 28.72
CA VAL A 63 -6.68 3.92 27.26
C VAL A 63 -7.89 4.56 26.60
N PHE A 64 -7.69 5.73 25.98
CA PHE A 64 -8.68 6.34 25.12
C PHE A 64 -8.80 5.53 23.83
N ARG A 65 -9.95 4.88 23.63
CA ARG A 65 -10.17 3.94 22.53
C ARG A 65 -10.59 4.64 21.25
N ARG A 66 -10.25 4.02 20.12
CA ARG A 66 -10.65 4.50 18.78
C ARG A 66 -12.15 4.32 18.49
N SER A 67 -12.82 3.41 19.18
CA SER A 67 -14.27 3.16 19.07
C SER A 67 -14.94 3.22 20.44
N ALA A 68 -16.23 3.54 20.43
CA ALA A 68 -17.08 3.55 21.62
C ALA A 68 -17.62 2.14 22.00
N ASP A 69 -17.33 1.13 21.19
CA ASP A 69 -17.83 -0.26 21.29
C ASP A 69 -17.08 -1.07 22.41
N PRO A 70 -17.60 -2.23 22.88
CA PRO A 70 -17.16 -2.88 24.12
C PRO A 70 -15.71 -3.36 24.05
N SER A 71 -15.16 -3.68 25.23
CA SER A 71 -13.74 -4.02 25.41
C SER A 71 -13.23 -5.05 24.40
N PRO A 72 -12.22 -4.71 23.58
CA PRO A 72 -11.63 -5.67 22.67
C PRO A 72 -11.00 -6.83 23.46
N PRO A 73 -10.89 -8.04 22.87
CA PRO A 73 -10.14 -9.14 23.47
C PRO A 73 -8.70 -8.73 23.78
N VAL A 74 -8.14 -9.28 24.85
CA VAL A 74 -6.73 -9.04 25.23
C VAL A 74 -5.86 -10.01 24.47
N ALA A 75 -5.10 -9.53 23.49
CA ALA A 75 -4.06 -10.34 22.86
C ALA A 75 -2.93 -10.60 23.87
N VAL A 76 -2.59 -11.87 24.12
CA VAL A 76 -1.56 -12.28 25.10
C VAL A 76 -0.38 -13.01 24.47
N ARG A 77 -0.58 -13.57 23.26
CA ARG A 77 0.46 -14.28 22.51
C ARG A 77 0.21 -14.13 21.01
N ALA A 78 1.27 -14.09 20.22
CA ALA A 78 1.18 -14.19 18.78
C ALA A 78 2.41 -14.92 18.20
N GLU A 79 2.20 -15.70 17.15
CA GLU A 79 3.20 -16.55 16.51
C GLU A 79 2.76 -16.83 15.07
N GLY A 80 3.69 -16.66 14.12
CA GLY A 80 3.37 -16.81 12.70
C GLY A 80 2.26 -15.84 12.29
N SER A 81 1.14 -16.35 11.78
CA SER A 81 -0.03 -15.56 11.41
C SER A 81 -1.19 -15.70 12.40
N THR A 82 -0.92 -16.05 13.66
CA THR A 82 -1.98 -16.30 14.65
C THR A 82 -1.76 -15.49 15.92
N ILE A 83 -2.86 -14.93 16.43
CA ILE A 83 -2.94 -14.19 17.69
C ILE A 83 -3.83 -15.00 18.64
N TRP A 84 -3.44 -15.13 19.90
CA TRP A 84 -4.25 -15.75 20.95
C TRP A 84 -4.68 -14.69 21.96
N ASP A 85 -5.95 -14.72 22.34
CA ASP A 85 -6.45 -13.88 23.43
C ASP A 85 -6.24 -14.51 24.83
N GLY A 86 -6.55 -13.74 25.87
CA GLY A 86 -6.45 -14.18 27.27
C GLY A 86 -7.36 -15.35 27.66
N SER A 87 -8.35 -15.71 26.83
CA SER A 87 -9.17 -16.92 27.00
C SER A 87 -8.58 -18.14 26.29
N GLY A 88 -7.48 -17.95 25.55
CA GLY A 88 -6.84 -18.98 24.72
C GLY A 88 -7.44 -19.11 23.32
N ARG A 89 -8.38 -18.26 22.92
CA ARG A 89 -8.97 -18.30 21.58
C ARG A 89 -7.95 -17.83 20.55
N ALA A 90 -7.77 -18.61 19.49
CA ALA A 90 -6.90 -18.31 18.36
C ALA A 90 -7.63 -17.49 17.28
N TYR A 91 -6.92 -16.53 16.70
CA TYR A 91 -7.37 -15.64 15.64
C TYR A 91 -6.35 -15.66 14.52
N LEU A 92 -6.80 -15.95 13.29
CA LEU A 92 -5.97 -15.76 12.11
C LEU A 92 -5.78 -14.26 11.85
N ASP A 93 -4.54 -13.80 11.90
CA ASP A 93 -4.18 -12.45 11.47
C ASP A 93 -3.95 -12.44 9.96
N GLY A 94 -5.05 -12.27 9.20
CA GLY A 94 -5.02 -12.25 7.74
C GLY A 94 -4.54 -10.92 7.14
N ALA A 95 -4.34 -9.88 7.95
CA ALA A 95 -3.99 -8.53 7.48
C ALA A 95 -2.65 -8.02 8.02
N GLY A 96 -2.05 -8.67 9.03
CA GLY A 96 -0.88 -8.13 9.72
C GLY A 96 -1.16 -6.76 10.36
N GLY A 97 -2.41 -6.54 10.79
CA GLY A 97 -2.92 -5.23 11.20
C GLY A 97 -2.99 -4.22 10.04
N ALA A 98 -2.13 -3.20 10.09
CA ALA A 98 -1.99 -2.21 9.02
C ALA A 98 -0.97 -2.65 7.96
N LEU A 99 -0.91 -3.96 7.65
CA LEU A 99 0.08 -4.59 6.77
C LEU A 99 1.54 -4.42 7.26
N VAL A 100 1.75 -4.48 8.59
CA VAL A 100 3.08 -4.23 9.20
C VAL A 100 3.79 -5.51 9.65
N VAL A 101 3.08 -6.63 9.81
CA VAL A 101 3.65 -7.89 10.31
C VAL A 101 3.98 -8.86 9.17
N ASN A 102 4.86 -8.44 8.26
CA ASN A 102 5.12 -9.17 7.01
C ASN A 102 5.89 -10.48 7.18
N VAL A 103 6.69 -10.61 8.25
CA VAL A 103 7.50 -11.81 8.55
C VAL A 103 6.86 -12.71 9.61
N GLY A 104 5.60 -12.44 9.96
CA GLY A 104 4.88 -13.10 11.05
C GLY A 104 5.27 -12.63 12.45
N HIS A 105 4.44 -12.99 13.42
CA HIS A 105 4.60 -12.68 14.84
C HIS A 105 5.63 -13.59 15.52
N GLY A 106 6.21 -13.12 16.63
CA GLY A 106 7.03 -13.96 17.51
C GLY A 106 8.42 -14.32 16.99
N ARG A 107 8.99 -13.54 16.06
CA ARG A 107 10.33 -13.78 15.51
C ARG A 107 11.42 -13.51 16.55
N ARG A 108 11.89 -14.57 17.21
CA ARG A 108 12.92 -14.50 18.26
C ARG A 108 14.18 -13.76 17.83
N SER A 109 14.66 -14.01 16.61
CA SER A 109 15.85 -13.34 16.07
C SER A 109 15.73 -11.82 16.01
N ILE A 110 14.53 -11.28 15.76
CA ILE A 110 14.28 -9.83 15.75
C ILE A 110 14.29 -9.30 17.18
N ALA A 111 13.63 -9.98 18.11
CA ALA A 111 13.57 -9.59 19.51
C ALA A 111 14.96 -9.58 20.17
N GLU A 112 15.79 -10.60 19.89
CA GLU A 112 17.16 -10.70 20.38
C GLU A 112 18.04 -9.58 19.83
N ALA A 113 17.98 -9.30 18.52
CA ALA A 113 18.74 -8.20 17.90
C ALA A 113 18.35 -6.83 18.47
N MET A 114 17.06 -6.59 18.70
CA MET A 114 16.58 -5.36 19.35
C MET A 114 17.08 -5.25 20.79
N ALA A 115 17.02 -6.33 21.57
CA ALA A 115 17.46 -6.36 22.96
C ALA A 115 18.97 -6.13 23.10
N GLU A 116 19.76 -6.79 22.24
CA GLU A 116 21.22 -6.60 22.20
C GLU A 116 21.57 -5.14 21.87
N GLN A 117 20.98 -4.58 20.81
CA GLN A 117 21.26 -3.20 20.41
C GLN A 117 20.84 -2.21 21.50
N ALA A 118 19.69 -2.41 22.15
CA ALA A 118 19.24 -1.57 23.25
C ALA A 118 20.19 -1.64 24.46
N GLY A 119 20.77 -2.82 24.74
CA GLY A 119 21.77 -3.01 25.79
C GLY A 119 23.12 -2.33 25.50
N ARG A 120 23.49 -2.21 24.22
CA ARG A 120 24.71 -1.52 23.77
C ARG A 120 24.52 0.00 23.71
N ILE A 121 23.53 0.45 22.94
CA ILE A 121 23.17 1.86 22.78
C ILE A 121 21.71 1.99 22.34
N ALA A 122 20.84 2.35 23.28
CA ALA A 122 19.42 2.54 23.01
C ALA A 122 19.11 3.81 22.19
N TYR A 123 19.96 4.84 22.28
CA TYR A 123 19.77 6.09 21.58
C TYR A 123 21.09 6.84 21.36
N ALA A 124 21.27 7.37 20.14
CA ALA A 124 22.30 8.34 19.79
C ALA A 124 21.66 9.43 18.93
N HIS A 125 21.97 10.70 19.21
CA HIS A 125 21.37 11.80 18.48
C HIS A 125 22.02 11.96 17.10
N GLY A 126 21.20 11.88 16.04
CA GLY A 126 21.65 11.83 14.64
C GLY A 126 22.41 13.07 14.13
N THR A 127 22.37 14.20 14.84
CA THR A 127 23.19 15.38 14.46
C THR A 127 24.65 15.27 14.89
N ALA A 128 24.98 14.33 15.77
CA ALA A 128 26.33 14.17 16.32
C ALA A 128 26.89 12.77 16.08
N PHE A 129 26.02 11.77 15.92
CA PHE A 129 26.42 10.37 15.84
C PHE A 129 25.67 9.65 14.74
N THR A 130 26.35 8.70 14.10
CA THR A 130 25.72 7.60 13.37
C THR A 130 25.89 6.30 14.16
N THR A 131 25.26 5.21 13.69
CA THR A 131 25.37 3.89 14.31
C THR A 131 25.52 2.80 13.24
N GLU A 132 26.26 1.75 13.56
CA GLU A 132 26.44 0.58 12.69
C GLU A 132 25.10 0.00 12.17
N PRO A 133 24.04 -0.18 13.00
CA PRO A 133 22.75 -0.67 12.51
C PRO A 133 22.09 0.25 11.48
N LEU A 134 22.22 1.58 11.65
CA LEU A 134 21.65 2.56 10.73
C LEU A 134 22.35 2.49 9.36
N GLU A 135 23.69 2.50 9.35
CA GLU A 135 24.48 2.43 8.11
C GLU A 135 24.27 1.09 7.40
N THR A 136 24.23 -0.01 8.16
CA THR A 136 23.97 -1.36 7.62
C THR A 136 22.56 -1.45 7.02
N TYR A 137 21.56 -0.88 7.68
CA TYR A 137 20.20 -0.77 7.15
C TYR A 137 20.16 0.01 5.83
N ALA A 138 20.80 1.17 5.78
CA ALA A 138 20.83 2.02 4.60
C ALA A 138 21.52 1.32 3.42
N ALA A 139 22.67 0.68 3.66
CA ALA A 139 23.41 -0.09 2.66
C ALA A 139 22.62 -1.31 2.15
N ALA A 140 21.85 -1.96 3.01
CA ALA A 140 21.06 -3.14 2.63
C ALA A 140 19.83 -2.78 1.79
N ILE A 141 19.16 -1.66 2.07
CA ILE A 141 17.93 -1.28 1.35
C ILE A 141 18.22 -0.51 0.06
N GLY A 142 19.34 0.22 -0.01
CA GLY A 142 19.72 1.05 -1.16
C GLY A 142 19.61 0.34 -2.52
N PRO A 143 20.18 -0.87 -2.70
CA PRO A 143 20.11 -1.62 -3.96
C PRO A 143 18.69 -2.01 -4.42
N HIS A 144 17.69 -1.90 -3.55
CA HIS A 144 16.30 -2.24 -3.86
C HIS A 144 15.44 -1.02 -4.22
N LEU A 145 15.97 0.20 -4.08
CA LEU A 145 15.24 1.43 -4.37
C LEU A 145 15.34 1.79 -5.86
N PRO A 146 14.28 2.33 -6.48
CA PRO A 146 14.23 2.60 -7.92
C PRO A 146 14.93 3.92 -8.31
N VAL A 147 16.05 4.24 -7.67
CA VAL A 147 16.87 5.43 -7.92
C VAL A 147 18.35 5.10 -7.73
N ASP A 148 19.21 5.78 -8.46
CA ASP A 148 20.66 5.65 -8.29
C ASP A 148 21.11 6.35 -6.99
N ASP A 149 22.02 5.72 -6.25
CA ASP A 149 22.65 6.25 -5.03
C ASP A 149 21.67 6.89 -4.02
N PRO A 150 20.69 6.12 -3.49
CA PRO A 150 19.67 6.67 -2.61
C PRO A 150 20.23 7.12 -1.25
N ALA A 151 19.98 8.38 -0.89
CA ALA A 151 20.12 8.86 0.48
C ALA A 151 18.85 8.56 1.30
N ILE A 152 19.00 7.91 2.45
CA ILE A 152 17.88 7.42 3.26
C ILE A 152 17.75 8.25 4.54
N TYR A 153 16.58 8.83 4.76
CA TYR A 153 16.24 9.56 5.98
C TYR A 153 15.20 8.77 6.80
N PRO A 154 15.61 8.04 7.86
CA PRO A 154 14.70 7.22 8.66
C PRO A 154 13.85 8.09 9.60
N VAL A 155 12.61 7.65 9.82
CA VAL A 155 11.64 8.26 10.73
C VAL A 155 10.81 7.19 11.43
N SER A 156 9.98 7.56 12.40
CA SER A 156 9.29 6.61 13.27
C SER A 156 8.01 6.04 12.67
N GLY A 157 7.54 6.57 11.53
CA GLY A 157 6.36 6.05 10.87
C GLY A 157 5.97 6.77 9.58
N GLY A 158 4.96 6.23 8.90
CA GLY A 158 4.55 6.71 7.57
C GLY A 158 4.05 8.16 7.53
N SER A 159 3.40 8.65 8.59
CA SER A 159 2.97 10.06 8.63
C SER A 159 4.16 11.02 8.68
N GLU A 160 5.18 10.72 9.51
CA GLU A 160 6.42 11.50 9.56
C GLU A 160 7.19 11.43 8.24
N ALA A 161 7.15 10.28 7.56
CA ALA A 161 7.78 10.10 6.25
C ALA A 161 7.11 10.99 5.21
N THR A 162 5.78 11.04 5.20
CA THR A 162 5.02 11.95 4.32
C THR A 162 5.35 13.41 4.61
N GLU A 163 5.35 13.86 5.86
CA GLU A 163 5.71 15.26 6.21
C GLU A 163 7.14 15.59 5.76
N THR A 164 8.07 14.65 5.94
CA THR A 164 9.46 14.80 5.51
C THR A 164 9.56 14.91 4.00
N ALA A 165 8.85 14.06 3.25
CA ALA A 165 8.82 14.10 1.78
C ALA A 165 8.22 15.41 1.25
N LEU A 166 7.13 15.90 1.85
CA LEU A 166 6.52 17.19 1.49
C LEU A 166 7.50 18.36 1.73
N LYS A 167 8.20 18.35 2.86
CA LYS A 167 9.24 19.35 3.17
C LYS A 167 10.45 19.25 2.23
N LEU A 168 10.85 18.04 1.86
CA LEU A 168 11.95 17.82 0.91
C LEU A 168 11.60 18.37 -0.48
N ALA A 169 10.39 18.10 -0.99
CA ALA A 169 9.92 18.69 -2.24
C ALA A 169 9.95 20.23 -2.19
N ARG A 170 9.51 20.82 -1.07
CA ARG A 170 9.59 22.28 -0.89
C ARG A 170 11.04 22.77 -0.83
N ALA A 171 11.90 22.11 -0.07
CA ALA A 171 13.31 22.48 0.06
C ALA A 171 14.05 22.40 -1.28
N TYR A 172 13.74 21.40 -2.10
CA TYR A 172 14.28 21.25 -3.46
C TYR A 172 13.98 22.47 -4.33
N HIS A 173 12.72 22.93 -4.37
CA HIS A 173 12.35 24.10 -5.17
C HIS A 173 12.91 25.41 -4.60
N LEU A 174 12.95 25.56 -3.27
CA LEU A 174 13.61 26.70 -2.63
C LEU A 174 15.09 26.80 -3.01
N ALA A 175 15.83 25.68 -3.01
CA ALA A 175 17.23 25.63 -3.40
C ALA A 175 17.46 26.02 -4.88
N ARG A 176 16.44 25.85 -5.73
CA ARG A 176 16.45 26.25 -7.15
C ARG A 176 15.97 27.68 -7.40
N GLY A 177 15.55 28.41 -6.36
CA GLY A 177 14.96 29.75 -6.49
C GLY A 177 13.51 29.75 -6.98
N GLU A 178 12.85 28.59 -7.05
CA GLU A 178 11.46 28.44 -7.51
C GLU A 178 10.49 28.60 -6.31
N THR A 179 10.43 29.80 -5.74
CA THR A 179 9.70 30.07 -4.49
C THR A 179 8.20 29.87 -4.59
N GLU A 180 7.63 29.93 -5.79
CA GLU A 180 6.18 29.81 -6.01
C GLU A 180 5.69 28.35 -6.05
N ARG A 181 6.60 27.36 -6.10
CA ARG A 181 6.23 25.93 -6.10
C ARG A 181 5.78 25.46 -4.72
N LEU A 182 4.48 25.52 -4.47
CA LEU A 182 3.82 25.26 -3.18
C LEU A 182 2.77 24.15 -3.24
N ILE A 183 2.15 23.94 -4.41
CA ILE A 183 0.98 23.07 -4.55
C ILE A 183 1.43 21.61 -4.62
N VAL A 184 0.85 20.77 -3.78
CA VAL A 184 0.98 19.31 -3.88
C VAL A 184 -0.36 18.74 -4.33
N ILE A 185 -0.31 17.87 -5.33
CA ILE A 185 -1.46 17.17 -5.88
C ILE A 185 -1.45 15.72 -5.39
N SER A 186 -2.61 15.23 -4.99
CA SER A 186 -2.83 13.85 -4.54
C SER A 186 -4.15 13.33 -5.13
N ARG A 187 -4.62 12.16 -4.69
CA ARG A 187 -5.83 11.51 -5.21
C ARG A 187 -6.88 11.36 -4.13
N TRP A 188 -8.15 11.55 -4.49
CA TRP A 188 -9.25 11.08 -3.66
C TRP A 188 -9.13 9.58 -3.43
N GLY A 189 -9.51 9.13 -2.24
CA GLY A 189 -9.35 7.74 -1.87
C GLY A 189 -7.93 7.33 -1.46
N SER A 190 -6.92 8.20 -1.43
CA SER A 190 -5.59 7.82 -0.90
C SER A 190 -5.48 7.91 0.63
N TYR A 191 -4.44 7.30 1.20
CA TYR A 191 -4.01 7.44 2.59
C TYR A 191 -2.50 7.66 2.69
N HIS A 192 -2.09 8.79 3.27
CA HIS A 192 -0.70 9.19 3.43
C HIS A 192 -0.33 9.49 4.89
N GLY A 193 -1.25 9.28 5.85
CA GLY A 193 -0.99 9.45 7.28
C GLY A 193 -2.03 10.31 7.98
N ASN A 194 -1.73 10.70 9.23
CA ASN A 194 -2.68 11.37 10.12
C ASN A 194 -2.09 12.56 10.92
N THR A 195 -0.87 13.01 10.60
CA THR A 195 -0.39 14.37 10.96
C THR A 195 -1.08 15.40 10.06
N LEU A 196 -1.00 16.71 10.35
CA LEU A 196 -1.76 17.71 9.60
C LEU A 196 -1.48 17.73 8.09
N GLY A 197 -0.22 17.76 7.66
CA GLY A 197 0.14 17.72 6.24
C GLY A 197 -0.15 16.36 5.61
N ALA A 198 0.16 15.27 6.32
CA ALA A 198 -0.15 13.92 5.86
C ALA A 198 -1.68 13.66 5.70
N LEU A 199 -2.49 14.20 6.59
CA LEU A 199 -3.95 14.15 6.51
C LEU A 199 -4.46 15.04 5.39
N ASP A 200 -3.88 16.24 5.20
CA ASP A 200 -4.27 17.14 4.13
C ASP A 200 -3.94 16.57 2.74
N VAL A 201 -2.84 15.82 2.59
CA VAL A 201 -2.52 15.18 1.30
C VAL A 201 -3.31 13.90 1.12
N SER A 202 -3.79 13.25 2.18
CA SER A 202 -4.65 12.07 2.10
C SER A 202 -6.02 12.37 1.49
N GLY A 203 -6.53 11.47 0.64
CA GLY A 203 -7.86 11.53 0.03
C GLY A 203 -8.97 10.83 0.82
N ARG A 204 -8.75 10.39 2.06
CA ARG A 204 -9.73 9.65 2.88
C ARG A 204 -10.71 10.59 3.59
N ARG A 205 -11.77 11.01 2.87
CA ARG A 205 -12.78 11.98 3.33
C ARG A 205 -13.27 11.79 4.78
N PRO A 206 -13.65 10.59 5.25
CA PRO A 206 -14.14 10.43 6.62
C PRO A 206 -13.13 10.82 7.71
N LEU A 207 -11.83 10.62 7.47
CA LEU A 207 -10.79 11.04 8.43
C LEU A 207 -10.52 12.54 8.37
N ARG A 208 -10.68 13.16 7.20
CA ARG A 208 -10.47 14.59 7.01
C ARG A 208 -11.60 15.43 7.61
N ARG A 209 -12.84 14.95 7.50
CA ARG A 209 -14.07 15.72 7.79
C ARG A 209 -14.04 16.52 9.10
N PRO A 210 -13.61 15.96 10.25
CA PRO A 210 -13.58 16.72 11.50
C PRO A 210 -12.58 17.90 11.51
N TYR A 211 -11.62 17.89 10.58
CA TYR A 211 -10.49 18.81 10.55
C TYR A 211 -10.49 19.73 9.33
N GLU A 212 -11.51 19.69 8.46
CA GLU A 212 -11.53 20.42 7.18
C GLU A 212 -11.22 21.92 7.32
N GLY A 213 -11.60 22.56 8.43
CA GLY A 213 -11.27 23.95 8.71
C GLY A 213 -9.77 24.24 8.97
N TRP A 214 -8.94 23.20 9.13
CA TRP A 214 -7.48 23.29 9.28
C TRP A 214 -6.72 22.76 8.06
N LEU A 215 -7.42 22.20 7.08
CA LEU A 215 -6.89 21.58 5.88
C LEU A 215 -7.13 22.49 4.65
N GLY A 216 -6.67 22.06 3.46
CA GLY A 216 -6.98 22.73 2.19
C GLY A 216 -5.79 23.35 1.46
N ARG A 217 -4.56 23.02 1.87
CA ARG A 217 -3.33 23.46 1.20
C ARG A 217 -3.06 22.68 -0.08
N PHE A 218 -3.53 21.44 -0.15
CA PHE A 218 -3.28 20.54 -1.27
C PHE A 218 -4.49 20.38 -2.19
N ARG A 219 -4.27 19.75 -3.35
CA ARG A 219 -5.30 19.48 -4.37
C ARG A 219 -5.46 17.98 -4.56
N HIS A 220 -6.66 17.56 -4.96
CA HIS A 220 -6.99 16.14 -5.14
C HIS A 220 -7.65 15.90 -6.50
N VAL A 221 -7.04 15.03 -7.29
CA VAL A 221 -7.64 14.46 -8.51
C VAL A 221 -8.43 13.20 -8.17
N SER A 222 -9.14 12.63 -9.14
CA SER A 222 -10.00 11.47 -8.92
C SER A 222 -9.23 10.23 -8.44
N ALA A 223 -9.94 9.37 -7.71
CA ALA A 223 -9.49 8.06 -7.30
C ALA A 223 -9.21 7.16 -8.50
N ALA A 224 -8.23 6.28 -8.37
CA ALA A 224 -7.91 5.23 -9.33
C ALA A 224 -8.78 4.01 -9.03
N TYR A 225 -10.05 4.03 -9.45
CA TYR A 225 -11.01 3.01 -9.01
C TYR A 225 -11.98 2.58 -10.11
N PRO A 226 -11.57 1.64 -10.98
CA PRO A 226 -12.39 1.20 -12.12
C PRO A 226 -13.76 0.67 -11.74
N TYR A 227 -13.86 -0.10 -10.65
CA TYR A 227 -15.13 -0.70 -10.22
C TYR A 227 -16.20 0.34 -9.82
N ARG A 228 -15.78 1.54 -9.39
CA ARG A 228 -16.70 2.64 -9.03
C ARG A 228 -16.63 3.80 -10.03
N ALA A 229 -15.95 3.62 -11.15
CA ALA A 229 -15.91 4.63 -12.20
C ALA A 229 -17.31 4.85 -12.78
N GLY A 230 -17.71 6.10 -12.94
CA GLY A 230 -19.05 6.48 -13.42
C GLY A 230 -20.16 6.48 -12.37
N GLU A 231 -19.89 6.01 -11.14
CA GLU A 231 -20.84 6.13 -10.04
C GLU A 231 -20.92 7.58 -9.55
N PRO A 232 -22.14 8.13 -9.34
CA PRO A 232 -22.31 9.47 -8.79
C PRO A 232 -21.56 9.62 -7.46
N HIS A 233 -20.86 10.74 -7.30
CA HIS A 233 -20.11 11.10 -6.08
C HIS A 233 -18.93 10.19 -5.70
N ALA A 234 -18.59 9.17 -6.51
CA ALA A 234 -17.44 8.31 -6.24
C ALA A 234 -16.09 9.03 -6.38
N ASN A 235 -16.04 10.14 -7.13
CA ASN A 235 -14.81 10.87 -7.50
C ASN A 235 -13.74 9.88 -7.99
N ALA A 236 -14.11 9.02 -8.93
CA ALA A 236 -13.29 7.91 -9.39
C ALA A 236 -13.30 7.84 -10.91
N LEU A 237 -12.13 7.55 -11.48
CA LEU A 237 -11.96 7.21 -12.89
C LEU A 237 -11.34 5.82 -13.00
N GLY A 238 -11.66 5.13 -14.08
CA GLY A 238 -11.23 3.74 -14.32
C GLY A 238 -10.06 3.62 -15.29
N GLU A 239 -10.01 4.52 -16.27
CA GLU A 239 -9.04 4.46 -17.36
C GLU A 239 -7.79 5.30 -17.05
N ALA A 240 -6.62 4.74 -17.33
CA ALA A 240 -5.35 5.39 -17.05
C ALA A 240 -5.17 6.71 -17.84
N ASP A 241 -5.70 6.77 -19.06
CA ASP A 241 -5.57 7.96 -19.92
C ASP A 241 -6.46 9.10 -19.43
N GLU A 242 -7.66 8.81 -18.91
CA GLU A 242 -8.53 9.81 -18.27
C GLU A 242 -7.89 10.37 -17.00
N LEU A 243 -7.26 9.50 -16.20
CA LEU A 243 -6.54 9.89 -15.00
C LEU A 243 -5.33 10.78 -15.29
N ALA A 244 -4.57 10.47 -16.34
CA ALA A 244 -3.46 11.30 -16.78
C ALA A 244 -3.96 12.67 -17.27
N THR A 245 -5.02 12.69 -18.08
CA THR A 245 -5.63 13.92 -18.61
C THR A 245 -6.19 14.80 -17.49
N GLU A 246 -6.79 14.22 -16.46
CA GLU A 246 -7.26 14.97 -15.29
C GLU A 246 -6.09 15.58 -14.49
N LEU A 247 -5.02 14.81 -14.30
CA LEU A 247 -3.81 15.31 -13.62
C LEU A 247 -3.18 16.47 -14.39
N GLU A 248 -3.04 16.35 -15.71
CA GLU A 248 -2.51 17.40 -16.58
C GLU A 248 -3.35 18.68 -16.49
N ARG A 249 -4.68 18.57 -16.66
CA ARG A 249 -5.59 19.72 -16.51
C ARG A 249 -5.50 20.36 -15.12
N THR A 250 -5.29 19.56 -14.08
CA THR A 250 -5.14 20.09 -12.70
C THR A 250 -3.83 20.83 -12.52
N ILE A 251 -2.74 20.37 -13.15
CA ILE A 251 -1.45 21.06 -13.16
C ILE A 251 -1.55 22.37 -13.95
N GLU A 252 -2.19 22.36 -15.11
CA GLU A 252 -2.42 23.56 -15.93
C GLU A 252 -3.26 24.60 -15.18
N ALA A 253 -4.38 24.17 -14.59
CA ALA A 253 -5.27 25.06 -13.83
C ALA A 253 -4.63 25.62 -12.56
N ALA A 254 -3.64 24.91 -11.99
CA ALA A 254 -2.85 25.38 -10.87
C ALA A 254 -1.72 26.33 -11.29
N GLU A 255 -1.47 26.50 -12.59
CA GLU A 255 -0.25 27.05 -13.17
C GLU A 255 0.96 26.13 -12.90
N PRO A 256 1.59 25.54 -13.94
CA PRO A 256 2.63 24.53 -13.75
C PRO A 256 3.80 24.96 -12.86
N ASP A 257 4.11 26.26 -12.81
CA ASP A 257 5.19 26.84 -12.01
C ASP A 257 4.86 27.00 -10.52
N THR A 258 3.65 26.66 -10.09
CA THR A 258 3.26 26.63 -8.67
C THR A 258 3.18 25.21 -8.11
N VAL A 259 3.23 24.18 -8.96
CA VAL A 259 3.14 22.77 -8.53
C VAL A 259 4.51 22.27 -8.09
N ALA A 260 4.58 21.76 -6.86
CA ALA A 260 5.78 21.21 -6.25
C ALA A 260 5.89 19.68 -6.40
N ALA A 261 4.78 18.95 -6.26
CA ALA A 261 4.81 17.49 -6.28
C ALA A 261 3.44 16.87 -6.60
N PHE A 262 3.50 15.62 -7.08
CA PHE A 262 2.38 14.70 -7.10
C PHE A 262 2.70 13.50 -6.18
N VAL A 263 1.79 13.15 -5.27
CA VAL A 263 1.96 12.06 -4.32
C VAL A 263 0.89 10.99 -4.55
N ALA A 264 1.32 9.74 -4.64
CA ALA A 264 0.42 8.61 -4.86
C ALA A 264 0.95 7.32 -4.20
N GLU A 265 0.02 6.48 -3.74
CA GLU A 265 0.29 5.08 -3.44
C GLU A 265 0.33 4.28 -4.76
N PRO A 266 1.27 3.34 -4.96
CA PRO A 266 1.27 2.48 -6.15
C PRO A 266 -0.01 1.64 -6.27
N ILE A 267 -0.48 1.09 -5.14
CA ILE A 267 -1.75 0.40 -4.98
C ILE A 267 -2.38 0.94 -3.70
N VAL A 268 -3.62 1.42 -3.78
CA VAL A 268 -4.28 2.05 -2.64
C VAL A 268 -4.72 1.00 -1.63
N GLY A 269 -4.12 1.02 -0.44
CA GLY A 269 -4.38 0.04 0.62
C GLY A 269 -5.56 0.44 1.49
N ALA A 270 -5.30 1.28 2.50
CA ALA A 270 -6.18 1.51 3.64
C ALA A 270 -7.60 2.01 3.31
N THR A 271 -7.76 2.68 2.17
CA THR A 271 -9.03 3.36 1.82
C THR A 271 -9.83 2.61 0.76
N LEU A 272 -9.16 1.96 -0.21
CA LEU A 272 -9.83 1.31 -1.35
C LEU A 272 -9.68 -0.21 -1.36
N GLY A 273 -8.89 -0.80 -0.47
CA GLY A 273 -8.82 -2.26 -0.31
C GLY A 273 -8.01 -2.98 -1.38
N GLY A 274 -6.97 -2.34 -1.94
CA GLY A 274 -6.07 -2.97 -2.91
C GLY A 274 -6.48 -2.78 -4.37
N THR A 275 -7.00 -1.60 -4.73
CA THR A 275 -7.45 -1.31 -6.09
C THR A 275 -6.29 -1.01 -7.02
N VAL A 276 -6.32 -1.60 -8.22
CA VAL A 276 -5.39 -1.33 -9.33
C VAL A 276 -6.17 -0.64 -10.46
N THR A 277 -5.55 0.33 -11.14
CA THR A 277 -6.14 1.02 -12.30
C THR A 277 -6.35 0.06 -13.48
N GLY A 278 -7.26 0.42 -14.38
CA GLY A 278 -7.39 -0.25 -15.68
C GLY A 278 -6.10 -0.13 -16.51
N ARG A 279 -5.93 -1.04 -17.46
CA ARG A 279 -4.82 -0.97 -18.44
C ARG A 279 -4.98 0.29 -19.30
N ARG A 280 -3.86 0.87 -19.76
CA ARG A 280 -3.90 1.89 -20.83
C ARG A 280 -4.66 1.36 -22.04
N SER A 281 -5.47 2.22 -22.64
CA SER A 281 -6.15 1.89 -23.89
C SER A 281 -5.11 1.62 -24.98
N PRO A 282 -5.27 0.57 -25.82
CA PRO A 282 -4.29 0.22 -26.86
C PRO A 282 -4.02 1.33 -27.88
N THR A 283 -4.91 2.32 -27.96
CA THR A 283 -4.88 3.43 -28.92
C THR A 283 -3.90 4.55 -28.55
N SER A 284 -3.42 4.65 -27.31
CA SER A 284 -2.49 5.70 -26.87
C SER A 284 -0.99 5.33 -26.99
N ALA A 285 -0.67 4.10 -27.44
CA ALA A 285 0.72 3.65 -27.63
C ALA A 285 1.35 4.06 -28.98
N GLY A 286 0.62 4.76 -29.85
CA GLY A 286 1.10 5.21 -31.16
C GLY A 286 1.47 6.70 -31.17
N GLY A 287 2.67 7.05 -30.71
CA GLY A 287 3.05 8.47 -30.58
C GLY A 287 4.55 8.74 -30.42
N SER A 288 5.39 8.20 -31.30
CA SER A 288 6.60 8.83 -31.88
C SER A 288 7.48 7.76 -32.53
N GLY A 289 7.40 7.70 -33.86
CA GLY A 289 8.37 6.96 -34.65
C GLY A 289 9.74 7.62 -34.50
N CYS A 290 10.69 6.92 -33.87
CA CYS A 290 12.09 7.26 -33.99
C CYS A 290 12.51 6.99 -35.44
N SER A 291 12.48 8.03 -36.27
CA SER A 291 12.99 7.97 -37.63
C SER A 291 14.49 7.72 -37.57
N SER A 292 14.91 6.52 -37.96
CA SER A 292 16.31 6.16 -38.13
C SER A 292 16.82 6.73 -39.46
N SER A 293 17.30 7.97 -39.44
CA SER A 293 18.18 8.47 -40.50
C SER A 293 19.60 7.97 -40.26
N ARG A 294 19.86 6.73 -40.69
CA ARG A 294 21.23 6.35 -41.07
C ARG A 294 21.52 6.99 -42.42
N THR A 295 22.42 7.96 -42.43
CA THR A 295 23.17 8.35 -43.63
C THR A 295 24.65 8.44 -43.29
N ARG A 296 25.37 7.48 -43.89
CA ARG A 296 26.81 7.39 -44.22
C ARG A 296 27.84 7.83 -43.19
#